data_AF-F4H3Y7-F1
#
_entry.id   AF-F4H3Y7-F1
#
_cell.length_a   1.000
_cell.length_b   1.000
_cell.length_c   1.000
_cell.angle_alpha   90.00
_cell.angle_beta   90.00
_cell.angle_gamma   90.00
#
_symmetry.space_group_name_H-M   'P 1'
#
loop_
_entity.id
_entity.type
_entity.pdbx_description
1 polymer ?
#
loop_
_entity_poly.entity_id
_entity_poly.type
_entity_poly.pdbx_seq_one_letter_code
_entity_poly.pdbx_strand_id
1 'polypeptide(L)'
;MLTWGYALVRRLWRSLGVAVVLAVVGLGASGAPASAADPVADVRAFVEAGFHGTSAEEYRAWVGVLAASTDGPAMPRAAAEALAGSDEQVREFVDGGAYLRAWYADERLRVARVLAAPHGPAVEAGAQAALADSDPKALSHFLSVGLPQAKAADDRVEVARVLAAPHGPAVEAAAQAALASNDPQVVAEFLATGFANAQYADDRLMAATMLTGGANNSGPALDAAAQAALAGTPAELREFILNGQHVARAIDVAAVPAVPAPAAPAPAAPVPAAPAAPAAAATAVKQPVRAASPRAASPRAATPTRPATRVLAATGTSLEGAAVAAGALVAGAGLVVLARRRGQAF
;
A
#
# COMPACT_ATOMS: atom_id res chain seq x y z
N MET A 1 -15.43 -29.29 -63.41
CA MET A 1 -14.31 -28.39 -63.07
C MET A 1 -14.59 -27.59 -61.78
N LEU A 2 -14.85 -28.26 -60.64
CA LEU A 2 -15.11 -27.55 -59.37
C LEU A 2 -14.61 -28.28 -58.10
N THR A 3 -13.68 -29.23 -58.23
CA THR A 3 -13.16 -30.01 -57.08
C THR A 3 -11.67 -29.81 -56.81
N TRP A 4 -10.96 -29.02 -57.62
CA TRP A 4 -9.53 -28.75 -57.43
C TRP A 4 -9.22 -27.48 -56.60
N GLY A 5 -10.18 -26.59 -56.40
CA GLY A 5 -9.98 -25.36 -55.61
C GLY A 5 -10.01 -25.55 -54.09
N TYR A 6 -10.77 -26.54 -53.59
CA TYR A 6 -10.96 -26.72 -52.14
C TYR A 6 -9.77 -27.38 -51.41
N ALA A 7 -8.98 -28.20 -52.12
CA ALA A 7 -7.80 -28.85 -51.54
C ALA A 7 -6.62 -27.88 -51.34
N LEU A 8 -6.52 -26.83 -52.17
CA LEU A 8 -5.46 -25.83 -52.06
C LEU A 8 -5.73 -24.82 -50.93
N VAL A 9 -7.00 -24.41 -50.72
CA VAL A 9 -7.40 -23.49 -49.64
C VAL A 9 -7.24 -24.13 -48.25
N ARG A 10 -7.52 -25.43 -48.11
CA ARG A 10 -7.29 -26.18 -46.85
C ARG A 10 -5.80 -26.36 -46.52
N ARG A 11 -4.94 -26.44 -47.54
CA ARG A 11 -3.49 -26.59 -47.35
C ARG A 11 -2.83 -25.25 -47.00
N LEU A 12 -3.34 -24.14 -47.53
CA LEU A 12 -2.93 -22.79 -47.11
C LEU A 12 -3.38 -22.44 -45.68
N TRP A 13 -4.54 -22.92 -45.22
CA TRP A 13 -4.98 -22.74 -43.83
C TRP A 13 -4.16 -23.56 -42.82
N ARG A 14 -3.62 -24.72 -43.22
CA ARG A 14 -2.76 -25.56 -42.37
C ARG A 14 -1.33 -25.04 -42.19
N SER A 15 -0.85 -24.17 -43.09
CA SER A 15 0.43 -23.47 -42.92
C SER A 15 0.32 -22.10 -42.23
N LEU A 16 -0.91 -21.59 -42.03
CA LEU A 16 -1.15 -20.32 -41.32
C LEU A 16 -1.44 -20.51 -39.81
N GLY A 17 -1.82 -21.71 -39.37
CA GLY A 17 -2.07 -22.01 -37.95
C GLY A 17 -0.82 -22.18 -37.08
N VAL A 18 0.38 -22.31 -37.67
CA VAL A 18 1.66 -22.48 -36.94
C VAL A 18 2.54 -21.21 -37.00
N ALA A 19 2.09 -20.15 -37.69
CA ALA A 19 2.87 -18.92 -37.90
C ALA A 19 2.22 -17.63 -37.34
N VAL A 20 1.28 -17.73 -36.40
CA VAL A 20 0.57 -16.54 -35.83
C VAL A 20 0.96 -16.24 -34.36
N VAL A 21 1.93 -16.92 -33.76
CA VAL A 21 2.43 -16.54 -32.41
C VAL A 21 3.83 -15.87 -32.43
N LEU A 22 4.39 -15.59 -33.62
CA LEU A 22 5.66 -14.85 -33.73
C LEU A 22 5.49 -13.62 -34.63
N ALA A 23 4.88 -12.55 -34.11
CA ALA A 23 5.19 -11.14 -34.42
C ALA A 23 4.12 -10.18 -33.87
N VAL A 24 4.28 -9.73 -32.63
CA VAL A 24 3.92 -8.35 -32.24
C VAL A 24 5.07 -7.77 -31.43
N VAL A 25 6.14 -7.40 -32.14
CA VAL A 25 7.14 -6.44 -31.66
C VAL A 25 7.34 -5.40 -32.76
N GLY A 26 6.80 -4.20 -32.50
CA GLY A 26 7.33 -2.92 -32.98
C GLY A 26 6.87 -2.40 -34.33
N LEU A 27 5.86 -1.51 -34.33
CA LEU A 27 6.04 -0.12 -34.81
C LEU A 27 4.85 0.76 -34.41
N GLY A 28 5.03 1.55 -33.36
CA GLY A 28 4.06 2.55 -32.92
C GLY A 28 4.65 3.35 -31.76
N ALA A 29 5.30 4.46 -32.08
CA ALA A 29 5.85 5.39 -31.11
C ALA A 29 4.72 6.07 -30.32
N SER A 30 4.41 5.54 -29.15
CA SER A 30 4.03 6.30 -27.96
C SER A 30 4.59 5.53 -26.76
N GLY A 31 5.40 6.21 -25.95
CA GLY A 31 6.07 5.62 -24.80
C GLY A 31 5.06 5.19 -23.74
N ALA A 32 4.66 3.93 -23.79
CA ALA A 32 4.28 3.16 -22.63
C ALA A 32 5.44 2.21 -22.35
N PRO A 33 5.89 2.03 -21.08
CA PRO A 33 6.78 0.92 -20.80
C PRO A 33 6.06 -0.34 -21.28
N ALA A 34 6.71 -1.12 -22.15
CA ALA A 34 6.27 -2.48 -22.41
C ALA A 34 6.24 -3.16 -21.05
N SER A 35 5.04 -3.33 -20.49
CA SER A 35 4.81 -4.27 -19.40
C SER A 35 5.48 -5.55 -19.87
N ALA A 36 6.52 -6.00 -19.17
CA ALA A 36 7.02 -7.34 -19.39
C ALA A 36 5.77 -8.25 -19.36
N ALA A 37 5.48 -8.91 -20.47
CA ALA A 37 4.35 -9.84 -20.53
C ALA A 37 4.54 -10.79 -19.35
N ASP A 38 3.53 -10.90 -18.49
CA ASP A 38 3.57 -11.86 -17.39
C ASP A 38 3.58 -13.25 -18.03
N PRO A 39 4.72 -13.98 -18.05
CA PRO A 39 4.81 -15.25 -18.78
C PRO A 39 3.77 -16.25 -18.27
N VAL A 40 3.36 -16.10 -17.01
CA VAL A 40 2.29 -16.87 -16.39
C VAL A 40 0.94 -16.63 -17.04
N ALA A 41 0.64 -15.38 -17.42
CA ALA A 41 -0.62 -15.00 -18.03
C ALA A 41 -0.76 -15.61 -19.44
N ASP A 42 0.32 -15.63 -20.21
CA ASP A 42 0.34 -16.25 -21.55
C ASP A 42 0.13 -17.77 -21.46
N VAL A 43 0.83 -18.44 -20.54
CA VAL A 43 0.64 -19.88 -20.32
C VAL A 43 -0.78 -20.17 -19.81
N ARG A 44 -1.34 -19.32 -18.92
CA ARG A 44 -2.72 -19.47 -18.46
C ARG A 44 -3.72 -19.36 -19.61
N ALA A 45 -3.60 -18.32 -20.43
CA ALA A 45 -4.46 -18.14 -21.60
C ALA A 45 -4.35 -19.33 -22.57
N PHE A 46 -3.14 -19.87 -22.76
CA PHE A 46 -2.91 -21.06 -23.57
C PHE A 46 -3.59 -22.31 -23.01
N VAL A 47 -3.48 -22.55 -21.70
CA VAL A 47 -4.14 -23.68 -21.01
C VAL A 47 -5.66 -23.52 -21.04
N GLU A 48 -6.18 -22.32 -20.81
CA GLU A 48 -7.62 -22.01 -20.82
C GLU A 48 -8.23 -22.10 -22.22
N ALA A 49 -7.47 -21.74 -23.27
CA ALA A 49 -7.89 -21.93 -24.65
C ALA A 49 -8.08 -23.43 -24.99
N GLY A 50 -7.31 -24.31 -24.33
CA GLY A 50 -7.37 -25.75 -24.50
C GLY A 50 -6.77 -26.23 -25.83
N PHE A 51 -6.69 -27.55 -25.97
CA PHE A 51 -6.20 -28.20 -27.18
C PHE A 51 -7.33 -28.48 -28.17
N HIS A 52 -7.10 -28.17 -29.46
CA HIS A 52 -8.06 -28.39 -30.56
C HIS A 52 -7.46 -29.15 -31.75
N GLY A 53 -6.25 -29.68 -31.60
CA GLY A 53 -5.58 -30.45 -32.67
C GLY A 53 -6.12 -31.87 -32.80
N THR A 54 -5.70 -32.57 -33.85
CA THR A 54 -6.14 -33.95 -34.13
C THR A 54 -5.00 -34.89 -34.49
N SER A 55 -3.86 -34.37 -34.93
CA SER A 55 -2.70 -35.17 -35.32
C SER A 55 -1.70 -35.37 -34.19
N ALA A 56 -0.96 -36.48 -34.20
CA ALA A 56 0.05 -36.77 -33.18
C ALA A 56 1.13 -35.68 -33.08
N GLU A 57 1.51 -35.08 -34.22
CA GLU A 57 2.45 -33.96 -34.28
C GLU A 57 1.89 -32.73 -33.55
N GLU A 58 0.61 -32.39 -33.74
CA GLU A 58 -0.04 -31.28 -33.03
C GLU A 58 -0.12 -31.54 -31.51
N TYR A 59 -0.45 -32.76 -31.09
CA TYR A 59 -0.43 -33.16 -29.67
C TYR A 59 0.96 -32.95 -29.05
N ARG A 60 2.00 -33.49 -29.68
CA ARG A 60 3.38 -33.34 -29.19
C ARG A 60 3.84 -31.88 -29.19
N ALA A 61 3.51 -31.11 -30.22
CA ALA A 61 3.85 -29.69 -30.27
C ALA A 61 3.18 -28.92 -29.13
N TRP A 62 1.90 -29.16 -28.87
CA TRP A 62 1.15 -28.50 -27.80
C TRP A 62 1.69 -28.87 -26.41
N VAL A 63 1.95 -30.15 -26.14
CA VAL A 63 2.59 -30.59 -24.88
C VAL A 63 4.02 -30.05 -24.78
N GLY A 64 4.72 -29.87 -25.89
CA GLY A 64 6.03 -29.21 -25.95
C GLY A 64 6.00 -27.79 -25.39
N VAL A 65 4.95 -27.01 -25.67
CA VAL A 65 4.76 -25.66 -25.09
C VAL A 65 4.61 -25.75 -23.58
N LEU A 66 3.83 -26.72 -23.07
CA LEU A 66 3.65 -26.93 -21.64
C LEU A 66 4.95 -27.37 -20.94
N ALA A 67 5.75 -28.22 -21.59
CA ALA A 67 7.05 -28.66 -21.09
C ALA A 67 8.09 -27.52 -21.02
N ALA A 68 7.98 -26.54 -21.91
CA ALA A 68 8.84 -25.35 -21.92
C ALA A 68 8.42 -24.28 -20.89
N SER A 69 7.28 -24.44 -20.21
CA SER A 69 6.82 -23.48 -19.20
C SER A 69 7.80 -23.41 -18.04
N THR A 70 8.18 -22.20 -17.64
CA THR A 70 9.03 -21.95 -16.47
C THR A 70 8.24 -21.74 -15.18
N ASP A 71 6.92 -21.74 -15.26
CA ASP A 71 6.07 -21.10 -14.26
C ASP A 71 5.42 -22.04 -13.24
N GLY A 72 6.12 -23.12 -12.90
CA GLY A 72 5.70 -24.09 -11.89
C GLY A 72 6.41 -25.43 -12.08
N PRO A 73 6.59 -26.24 -11.04
CA PRO A 73 7.28 -27.52 -11.17
C PRO A 73 6.39 -28.66 -11.71
N ALA A 74 5.07 -28.61 -11.54
CA ALA A 74 4.20 -29.74 -11.84
C ALA A 74 3.91 -29.88 -13.35
N MET A 75 3.53 -28.78 -14.00
CA MET A 75 3.20 -28.74 -15.43
C MET A 75 4.36 -29.21 -16.33
N PRO A 76 5.55 -28.56 -16.30
CA PRO A 76 6.62 -28.94 -17.22
C PRO A 76 7.13 -30.36 -16.97
N ARG A 77 7.11 -30.82 -15.71
CA ARG A 77 7.47 -32.20 -15.36
C ARG A 77 6.49 -33.20 -15.97
N ALA A 78 5.18 -33.02 -15.76
CA ALA A 78 4.17 -33.93 -16.27
C ALA A 78 4.15 -33.95 -17.81
N ALA A 79 4.34 -32.78 -18.43
CA ALA A 79 4.46 -32.65 -19.88
C ALA A 79 5.72 -33.36 -20.43
N ALA A 80 6.87 -33.22 -19.76
CA ALA A 80 8.11 -33.91 -20.16
C ALA A 80 7.98 -35.44 -20.02
N GLU A 81 7.35 -35.92 -18.95
CA GLU A 81 7.05 -37.34 -18.76
C GLU A 81 6.14 -37.89 -19.88
N ALA A 82 5.12 -37.13 -20.28
CA ALA A 82 4.26 -37.50 -21.41
C ALA A 82 5.02 -37.52 -22.76
N LEU A 83 5.87 -36.52 -23.01
CA LEU A 83 6.66 -36.42 -24.25
C LEU A 83 7.70 -37.53 -24.41
N ALA A 84 8.23 -38.05 -23.30
CA ALA A 84 9.12 -39.20 -23.29
C ALA A 84 8.41 -40.53 -23.66
N GLY A 85 7.07 -40.54 -23.69
CA GLY A 85 6.23 -41.68 -24.00
C GLY A 85 5.85 -41.83 -25.48
N SER A 86 4.92 -42.76 -25.74
CA SER A 86 4.29 -42.97 -27.06
C SER A 86 3.26 -41.89 -27.38
N ASP A 87 2.85 -41.81 -28.65
CA ASP A 87 1.83 -40.83 -29.07
C ASP A 87 0.48 -41.05 -28.37
N GLU A 88 0.15 -42.30 -28.05
CA GLU A 88 -1.02 -42.65 -27.25
C GLU A 88 -0.94 -42.08 -25.83
N GLN A 89 0.26 -42.11 -25.22
CA GLN A 89 0.47 -41.53 -23.89
C GLN A 89 0.37 -40.00 -23.91
N VAL A 90 0.85 -39.36 -24.97
CA VAL A 90 0.68 -37.91 -25.17
C VAL A 90 -0.81 -37.56 -25.35
N ARG A 91 -1.56 -38.34 -26.14
CA ARG A 91 -3.01 -38.12 -26.28
C ARG A 91 -3.74 -38.31 -24.96
N GLU A 92 -3.46 -39.38 -24.22
CA GLU A 92 -4.06 -39.62 -22.91
C GLU A 92 -3.74 -38.50 -21.90
N PHE A 93 -2.53 -37.94 -21.94
CA PHE A 93 -2.16 -36.81 -21.09
C PHE A 93 -3.03 -35.57 -21.35
N VAL A 94 -3.33 -35.30 -22.63
CA VAL A 94 -4.16 -34.17 -23.05
C VAL A 94 -5.65 -34.47 -22.82
N ASP A 95 -6.16 -35.54 -23.43
CA ASP A 95 -7.59 -35.88 -23.44
C ASP A 95 -8.09 -36.36 -22.07
N GLY A 96 -7.24 -37.07 -21.31
CA GLY A 96 -7.50 -37.49 -19.93
C GLY A 96 -7.33 -36.39 -18.89
N GLY A 97 -7.03 -35.15 -19.33
CA GLY A 97 -6.94 -33.97 -18.48
C GLY A 97 -5.78 -33.99 -17.47
N ALA A 98 -4.76 -34.81 -17.68
CA ALA A 98 -3.59 -34.86 -16.80
C ALA A 98 -2.84 -33.53 -16.77
N TYR A 99 -2.80 -32.82 -17.91
CA TYR A 99 -2.25 -31.46 -17.98
C TYR A 99 -3.00 -30.48 -17.06
N LEU A 100 -4.34 -30.55 -16.98
CA LEU A 100 -5.13 -29.68 -16.10
C LEU A 100 -4.83 -29.95 -14.62
N ARG A 101 -4.67 -31.23 -14.25
CA ARG A 101 -4.27 -31.58 -12.88
C ARG A 101 -2.92 -30.98 -12.51
N ALA A 102 -1.94 -31.06 -13.42
CA ALA A 102 -0.63 -30.46 -13.24
C ALA A 102 -0.69 -28.92 -13.19
N TRP A 103 -1.48 -28.30 -14.07
CA TRP A 103 -1.74 -26.85 -14.08
C TRP A 103 -2.26 -26.36 -12.73
N TYR A 104 -3.33 -26.97 -12.23
CA TYR A 104 -3.96 -26.51 -10.98
C TYR A 104 -3.12 -26.82 -9.74
N ALA A 105 -2.25 -27.82 -9.79
CA ALA A 105 -1.24 -28.02 -8.76
C ALA A 105 -0.28 -26.81 -8.69
N ASP A 106 0.17 -26.30 -9.84
CA ASP A 106 1.02 -25.10 -9.91
C ASP A 106 0.26 -23.83 -9.52
N GLU A 107 -1.01 -23.66 -9.95
CA GLU A 107 -1.85 -22.53 -9.51
C GLU A 107 -2.07 -22.54 -8.00
N ARG A 108 -2.28 -23.71 -7.39
CA ARG A 108 -2.39 -23.83 -5.93
C ARG A 108 -1.11 -23.38 -5.24
N LEU A 109 0.06 -23.72 -5.78
CA LEU A 109 1.35 -23.24 -5.28
C LEU A 109 1.51 -21.73 -5.47
N ARG A 110 1.00 -21.14 -6.55
CA ARG A 110 1.00 -19.68 -6.76
C ARG A 110 0.13 -18.98 -5.72
N VAL A 111 -1.08 -19.49 -5.45
CA VAL A 111 -1.93 -18.94 -4.37
C VAL A 111 -1.25 -19.09 -3.00
N ALA A 112 -0.61 -20.22 -2.72
CA ALA A 112 0.14 -20.40 -1.48
C ALA A 112 1.30 -19.39 -1.34
N ARG A 113 1.99 -19.06 -2.45
CA ARG A 113 3.03 -18.00 -2.46
C ARG A 113 2.45 -16.62 -2.18
N VAL A 114 1.26 -16.30 -2.67
CA VAL A 114 0.56 -15.05 -2.34
C VAL A 114 0.32 -14.96 -0.84
N LEU A 115 -0.14 -16.04 -0.20
CA LEU A 115 -0.36 -16.10 1.25
C LEU A 115 0.95 -16.10 2.06
N ALA A 116 2.09 -16.48 1.48
CA ALA A 116 3.38 -16.46 2.17
C ALA A 116 4.04 -15.07 2.17
N ALA A 117 3.71 -14.22 1.21
CA ALA A 117 4.16 -12.83 1.16
C ALA A 117 3.35 -11.93 2.11
N PRO A 118 3.82 -10.73 2.50
CA PRO A 118 2.98 -9.75 3.17
C PRO A 118 1.73 -9.45 2.34
N HIS A 119 0.56 -9.55 2.98
CA HIS A 119 -0.73 -9.38 2.33
C HIS A 119 -1.74 -8.74 3.29
N GLY A 120 -2.80 -8.17 2.73
CA GLY A 120 -3.91 -7.61 3.48
C GLY A 120 -5.08 -8.61 3.65
N PRO A 121 -6.09 -8.24 4.46
CA PRO A 121 -7.19 -9.12 4.80
C PRO A 121 -8.07 -9.51 3.60
N ALA A 122 -8.25 -8.65 2.60
CA ALA A 122 -9.03 -9.00 1.42
C ALA A 122 -8.29 -10.04 0.56
N VAL A 123 -6.96 -9.89 0.40
CA VAL A 123 -6.13 -10.88 -0.29
C VAL A 123 -6.15 -12.22 0.45
N GLU A 124 -6.04 -12.20 1.77
CA GLU A 124 -6.13 -13.41 2.60
C GLU A 124 -7.46 -14.15 2.37
N ALA A 125 -8.58 -13.44 2.51
CA ALA A 125 -9.91 -14.00 2.36
C ALA A 125 -10.14 -14.57 0.95
N GLY A 126 -9.75 -13.84 -0.10
CA GLY A 126 -9.90 -14.28 -1.48
C GLY A 126 -9.06 -15.52 -1.81
N ALA A 127 -7.81 -15.56 -1.32
CA ALA A 127 -6.93 -16.71 -1.52
C ALA A 127 -7.43 -17.95 -0.78
N GLN A 128 -7.89 -17.80 0.47
CA GLN A 128 -8.47 -18.90 1.25
C GLN A 128 -9.74 -19.45 0.60
N ALA A 129 -10.61 -18.57 0.08
CA ALA A 129 -11.81 -18.98 -0.65
C ALA A 129 -11.44 -19.79 -1.91
N ALA A 130 -10.47 -19.33 -2.70
CA ALA A 130 -10.02 -20.03 -3.90
C ALA A 130 -9.39 -21.40 -3.59
N LEU A 131 -8.66 -21.52 -2.46
CA LEU A 131 -8.05 -22.78 -2.03
C LEU A 131 -9.05 -23.81 -1.49
N ALA A 132 -10.16 -23.33 -0.93
CA ALA A 132 -11.23 -24.12 -0.35
C ALA A 132 -12.30 -24.53 -1.37
N ASP A 133 -12.35 -23.87 -2.53
CA ASP A 133 -13.28 -24.20 -3.59
C ASP A 133 -13.03 -25.60 -4.17
N SER A 134 -14.11 -26.30 -4.48
CA SER A 134 -14.08 -27.61 -5.14
C SER A 134 -13.76 -27.52 -6.63
N ASP A 135 -14.05 -26.39 -7.28
CA ASP A 135 -13.68 -26.14 -8.67
C ASP A 135 -12.25 -25.57 -8.72
N PRO A 136 -11.26 -26.31 -9.26
CA PRO A 136 -9.88 -25.83 -9.32
C PRO A 136 -9.71 -24.60 -10.23
N LYS A 137 -10.68 -24.28 -11.11
CA LYS A 137 -10.69 -23.01 -11.87
C LYS A 137 -10.76 -21.78 -10.98
N ALA A 138 -11.29 -21.91 -9.77
CA ALA A 138 -11.31 -20.82 -8.79
C ALA A 138 -9.90 -20.29 -8.49
N LEU A 139 -8.87 -21.15 -8.54
CA LEU A 139 -7.47 -20.74 -8.36
C LEU A 139 -7.01 -19.80 -9.46
N SER A 140 -7.21 -20.17 -10.72
CA SER A 140 -6.82 -19.34 -11.87
C SER A 140 -7.63 -18.03 -11.90
N HIS A 141 -8.93 -18.09 -11.63
CA HIS A 141 -9.79 -16.91 -11.57
C HIS A 141 -9.38 -15.95 -10.44
N PHE A 142 -9.07 -16.47 -9.25
CA PHE A 142 -8.55 -15.63 -8.18
C PHE A 142 -7.24 -14.98 -8.60
N LEU A 143 -6.27 -15.73 -9.14
CA LEU A 143 -4.98 -15.16 -9.51
C LEU A 143 -5.06 -14.09 -10.61
N SER A 144 -5.97 -14.25 -11.59
CA SER A 144 -6.12 -13.31 -12.71
C SER A 144 -7.01 -12.10 -12.39
N VAL A 145 -8.12 -12.31 -11.70
CA VAL A 145 -9.16 -11.29 -11.46
C VAL A 145 -9.28 -10.93 -9.99
N GLY A 146 -9.38 -11.94 -9.12
CA GLY A 146 -9.65 -11.74 -7.69
C GLY A 146 -8.51 -11.06 -6.93
N LEU A 147 -7.26 -11.41 -7.23
CA LEU A 147 -6.06 -10.94 -6.54
C LEU A 147 -5.81 -9.45 -6.81
N PRO A 148 -5.84 -8.95 -8.06
CA PRO A 148 -5.78 -7.51 -8.31
C PRO A 148 -6.89 -6.72 -7.61
N GLN A 149 -8.13 -7.24 -7.60
CA GLN A 149 -9.26 -6.59 -6.93
C GLN A 149 -9.09 -6.55 -5.41
N ALA A 150 -8.66 -7.67 -4.83
CA ALA A 150 -8.40 -7.78 -3.39
C ALA A 150 -7.26 -6.84 -2.95
N LYS A 151 -6.15 -6.80 -3.70
CA LYS A 151 -5.07 -5.83 -3.46
C LYS A 151 -5.57 -4.39 -3.53
N ALA A 152 -6.34 -4.04 -4.56
CA ALA A 152 -6.90 -2.70 -4.69
C ALA A 152 -7.83 -2.33 -3.52
N ALA A 153 -8.57 -3.29 -2.96
CA ALA A 153 -9.39 -3.07 -1.78
C ALA A 153 -8.54 -2.85 -0.53
N ASP A 154 -7.53 -3.69 -0.30
CA ASP A 154 -6.60 -3.56 0.82
C ASP A 154 -5.82 -2.24 0.75
N ASP A 155 -5.31 -1.86 -0.43
CA ASP A 155 -4.57 -0.61 -0.65
C ASP A 155 -5.44 0.61 -0.30
N ARG A 156 -6.70 0.64 -0.73
CA ARG A 156 -7.63 1.74 -0.37
C ARG A 156 -7.86 1.82 1.14
N VAL A 157 -7.92 0.69 1.83
CA VAL A 157 -8.02 0.67 3.29
C VAL A 157 -6.75 1.22 3.94
N GLU A 158 -5.56 0.90 3.43
CA GLU A 158 -4.31 1.48 3.93
C GLU A 158 -4.24 3.00 3.71
N VAL A 159 -4.67 3.51 2.55
CA VAL A 159 -4.76 4.96 2.33
C VAL A 159 -5.77 5.62 3.29
N ALA A 160 -6.91 4.98 3.55
CA ALA A 160 -7.86 5.48 4.53
C ALA A 160 -7.27 5.49 5.96
N ARG A 161 -6.42 4.51 6.31
CA ARG A 161 -5.70 4.51 7.60
C ARG A 161 -4.68 5.63 7.70
N VAL A 162 -3.98 5.96 6.60
CA VAL A 162 -3.09 7.13 6.55
C VAL A 162 -3.87 8.41 6.88
N LEU A 163 -5.07 8.59 6.31
CA LEU A 163 -5.94 9.73 6.61
C LEU A 163 -6.54 9.70 8.02
N ALA A 164 -6.67 8.53 8.64
CA ALA A 164 -7.17 8.42 10.02
C ALA A 164 -6.09 8.75 11.08
N ALA A 165 -4.81 8.58 10.74
CA ALA A 165 -3.69 8.96 11.59
C ALA A 165 -3.42 10.47 11.52
N PRO A 166 -2.73 11.08 12.51
CA PRO A 166 -2.27 12.46 12.38
C PRO A 166 -1.38 12.62 11.14
N HIS A 167 -1.75 13.55 10.26
CA HIS A 167 -1.09 13.79 8.99
C HIS A 167 -1.01 15.30 8.71
N GLY A 168 -0.16 15.68 7.76
CA GLY A 168 -0.03 17.06 7.29
C GLY A 168 -0.83 17.31 6.00
N PRO A 169 -0.91 18.58 5.55
CA PRO A 169 -1.74 18.98 4.41
C PRO A 169 -1.31 18.35 3.08
N ALA A 170 -0.02 18.09 2.85
CA ALA A 170 0.44 17.44 1.63
C ALA A 170 0.03 15.97 1.59
N VAL A 171 0.19 15.25 2.72
CA VAL A 171 -0.30 13.86 2.85
C VAL A 171 -1.82 13.81 2.69
N GLU A 172 -2.56 14.74 3.28
CA GLU A 172 -4.02 14.82 3.13
C GLU A 172 -4.43 14.93 1.65
N ALA A 173 -3.88 15.93 0.95
CA ALA A 173 -4.20 16.19 -0.44
C ALA A 173 -3.83 15.01 -1.35
N ALA A 174 -2.65 14.41 -1.16
CA ALA A 174 -2.19 13.29 -1.96
C ALA A 174 -3.02 12.01 -1.71
N ALA A 175 -3.36 11.71 -0.45
CA ALA A 175 -4.19 10.56 -0.11
C ALA A 175 -5.63 10.73 -0.62
N GLN A 176 -6.22 11.93 -0.51
CA GLN A 176 -7.54 12.22 -1.08
C GLN A 176 -7.55 12.09 -2.60
N ALA A 177 -6.51 12.58 -3.29
CA ALA A 177 -6.38 12.42 -4.73
C ALA A 177 -6.27 10.94 -5.14
N ALA A 178 -5.51 10.14 -4.38
CA ALA A 178 -5.42 8.71 -4.60
C ALA A 178 -6.77 8.00 -4.43
N LEU A 179 -7.51 8.30 -3.37
CA LEU A 179 -8.84 7.72 -3.11
C LEU A 179 -9.92 8.16 -4.11
N ALA A 180 -9.81 9.37 -4.66
CA ALA A 180 -10.71 9.86 -5.69
C ALA A 180 -10.51 9.16 -7.05
N SER A 181 -9.38 8.48 -7.24
CA SER A 181 -9.10 7.73 -8.46
C SER A 181 -9.82 6.38 -8.49
N ASN A 182 -10.43 6.10 -9.65
CA ASN A 182 -10.95 4.76 -9.95
C ASN A 182 -9.85 3.78 -10.34
N ASP A 183 -8.68 4.27 -10.73
CA ASP A 183 -7.53 3.45 -11.14
C ASP A 183 -6.78 2.91 -9.90
N PRO A 184 -6.73 1.58 -9.70
CA PRO A 184 -5.99 0.96 -8.62
C PRO A 184 -4.49 1.27 -8.63
N GLN A 185 -3.90 1.50 -9.80
CA GLN A 185 -2.46 1.81 -9.91
C GLN A 185 -2.13 3.13 -9.22
N VAL A 186 -3.01 4.13 -9.31
CA VAL A 186 -2.81 5.43 -8.63
C VAL A 186 -2.79 5.26 -7.11
N VAL A 187 -3.64 4.38 -6.56
CA VAL A 187 -3.66 4.08 -5.12
C VAL A 187 -2.37 3.37 -4.70
N ALA A 188 -1.95 2.36 -5.48
CA ALA A 188 -0.72 1.62 -5.22
C ALA A 188 0.53 2.50 -5.33
N GLU A 189 0.61 3.38 -6.33
CA GLU A 189 1.72 4.33 -6.51
C GLU A 189 1.82 5.33 -5.36
N PHE A 190 0.68 5.81 -4.84
CA PHE A 190 0.66 6.63 -3.64
C PHE A 190 1.26 5.88 -2.46
N LEU A 191 0.85 4.64 -2.19
CA LEU A 191 1.42 3.85 -1.09
C LEU A 191 2.91 3.54 -1.29
N ALA A 192 3.32 3.25 -2.53
CA ALA A 192 4.70 2.88 -2.85
C ALA A 192 5.67 4.05 -2.72
N THR A 193 5.28 5.25 -3.16
CA THR A 193 6.19 6.41 -3.22
C THR A 193 5.53 7.74 -2.87
N GLY A 194 4.25 7.93 -3.24
CA GLY A 194 3.55 9.21 -3.03
C GLY A 194 3.43 9.62 -1.57
N PHE A 195 3.18 8.67 -0.66
CA PHE A 195 3.09 8.90 0.77
C PHE A 195 4.41 9.45 1.34
N ALA A 196 5.53 8.82 1.02
CA ALA A 196 6.85 9.27 1.50
C ALA A 196 7.20 10.67 0.97
N ASN A 197 6.88 10.96 -0.31
CA ASN A 197 7.09 12.27 -0.92
C ASN A 197 6.23 13.35 -0.27
N ALA A 198 4.95 13.06 -0.03
CA ALA A 198 4.03 13.98 0.63
C ALA A 198 4.43 14.23 2.08
N GLN A 199 4.81 13.19 2.82
CA GLN A 199 5.30 13.31 4.19
C GLN A 199 6.56 14.17 4.26
N TYR A 200 7.48 14.01 3.31
CA TYR A 200 8.67 14.84 3.23
C TYR A 200 8.34 16.32 2.96
N ALA A 201 7.35 16.61 2.11
CA ALA A 201 6.89 17.97 1.89
C ALA A 201 6.30 18.60 3.16
N ASP A 202 5.49 17.84 3.91
CA ASP A 202 4.94 18.27 5.20
C ASP A 202 6.03 18.51 6.24
N ASP A 203 7.01 17.61 6.35
CA ASP A 203 8.13 17.75 7.30
C ASP A 203 8.97 19.00 6.99
N ARG A 204 9.22 19.29 5.72
CA ARG A 204 9.93 20.52 5.30
C ARG A 204 9.14 21.77 5.63
N LEU A 205 7.83 21.76 5.40
CA LEU A 205 6.95 22.86 5.75
C LEU A 205 6.99 23.09 7.26
N MET A 206 6.87 22.02 8.05
CA MET A 206 6.90 22.09 9.51
C MET A 206 8.23 22.67 10.02
N ALA A 207 9.38 22.18 9.53
CA ALA A 207 10.68 22.75 9.90
C ALA A 207 10.83 24.22 9.47
N ALA A 208 10.36 24.59 8.26
CA ALA A 208 10.39 25.98 7.81
C ALA A 208 9.53 26.90 8.67
N THR A 209 8.36 26.44 9.13
CA THR A 209 7.49 27.23 10.03
C THR A 209 8.08 27.44 11.42
N MET A 210 8.99 26.58 11.87
CA MET A 210 9.72 26.81 13.12
C MET A 210 10.68 28.00 13.00
N LEU A 211 11.33 28.15 11.84
CA LEU A 211 12.25 29.26 11.55
C LEU A 211 11.57 30.62 11.41
N THR A 212 10.30 30.66 11.02
CA THR A 212 9.58 31.93 10.76
C THR A 212 8.87 32.50 11.98
N GLY A 213 8.88 31.78 13.11
CA GLY A 213 8.56 32.31 14.43
C GLY A 213 7.09 32.65 14.70
N GLY A 214 6.33 31.64 15.12
CA GLY A 214 5.17 31.86 15.98
C GLY A 214 5.59 32.13 17.43
N ALA A 215 4.74 32.81 18.22
CA ALA A 215 5.05 33.38 19.54
C ALA A 215 5.62 32.44 20.63
N ASN A 216 5.75 31.13 20.37
CA ASN A 216 6.30 30.12 21.27
C ASN A 216 7.26 29.12 20.57
N ASN A 217 7.82 29.49 19.41
CA ASN A 217 8.47 28.55 18.49
C ASN A 217 9.87 28.99 18.01
N SER A 218 10.55 29.89 18.73
CA SER A 218 11.82 30.46 18.27
C SER A 218 12.83 30.55 19.41
N GLY A 219 13.89 29.77 19.28
CA GLY A 219 15.09 29.90 20.09
C GLY A 219 16.31 29.50 19.26
N PRO A 220 17.51 30.00 19.59
CA PRO A 220 18.71 29.81 18.76
C PRO A 220 19.05 28.34 18.49
N ALA A 221 18.80 27.45 19.47
CA ALA A 221 19.04 26.02 19.31
C ALA A 221 18.02 25.37 18.36
N LEU A 222 16.74 25.71 18.48
CA LEU A 222 15.70 25.23 17.57
C LEU A 222 15.95 25.70 16.13
N ASP A 223 16.36 26.96 15.94
CA ASP A 223 16.63 27.49 14.60
C ASP A 223 17.82 26.80 13.94
N ALA A 224 18.93 26.63 14.69
CA ALA A 224 20.11 25.93 14.19
C ALA A 224 19.79 24.46 13.86
N ALA A 225 19.03 23.78 14.71
CA ALA A 225 18.63 22.39 14.49
C ALA A 225 17.69 22.24 13.29
N ALA A 226 16.71 23.14 13.13
CA ALA A 226 15.80 23.14 11.98
C ALA A 226 16.54 23.42 10.66
N GLN A 227 17.51 24.35 10.65
CA GLN A 227 18.35 24.60 9.47
C GLN A 227 19.21 23.39 9.11
N ALA A 228 19.82 22.74 10.10
CA ALA A 228 20.61 21.54 9.88
C ALA A 228 19.74 20.40 9.32
N ALA A 229 18.55 20.19 9.88
CA ALA A 229 17.60 19.18 9.43
C ALA A 229 17.12 19.43 8.00
N LEU A 230 16.83 20.69 7.63
CA LEU A 230 16.44 21.07 6.27
C LEU A 230 17.54 20.89 5.22
N ALA A 231 18.81 20.96 5.63
CA ALA A 231 19.97 20.71 4.77
C ALA A 231 20.34 19.23 4.68
N GLY A 232 19.78 18.39 5.56
CA GLY A 232 20.05 16.96 5.65
C GLY A 232 19.17 16.10 4.74
N THR A 233 19.19 14.80 5.03
CA THR A 233 18.37 13.78 4.36
C THR A 233 16.91 13.81 4.84
N PRO A 234 15.96 13.25 4.07
CA PRO A 234 14.57 13.11 4.53
C PRO A 234 14.44 12.37 5.87
N ALA A 235 15.32 11.39 6.14
CA ALA A 235 15.33 10.66 7.40
C ALA A 235 15.79 11.53 8.58
N GLU A 236 16.84 12.35 8.39
CA GLU A 236 17.31 13.31 9.41
C GLU A 236 16.27 14.40 9.67
N LEU A 237 15.62 14.90 8.61
CA LEU A 237 14.52 15.84 8.77
C LEU A 237 13.37 15.23 9.58
N ARG A 238 13.00 13.98 9.28
CA ARG A 238 11.94 13.28 10.02
C ARG A 238 12.32 13.05 11.48
N GLU A 239 13.56 12.66 11.75
CA GLU A 239 14.07 12.49 13.12
C GLU A 239 13.96 13.80 13.89
N PHE A 240 14.36 14.92 13.26
CA PHE A 240 14.27 16.23 13.87
C PHE A 240 12.82 16.60 14.21
N ILE A 241 11.88 16.39 13.28
CA ILE A 241 10.45 16.67 13.52
C ILE A 241 9.89 15.79 14.66
N LEU A 242 10.29 14.52 14.74
CA LEU A 242 9.77 13.60 15.76
C LEU A 242 10.40 13.84 17.14
N ASN A 243 11.70 14.10 17.21
CA ASN A 243 12.46 14.12 18.47
C ASN A 243 13.32 15.37 18.62
N GLY A 244 14.13 15.71 17.60
CA GLY A 244 15.13 16.78 17.68
C GLY A 244 14.56 18.15 18.06
N GLN A 245 13.36 18.49 17.57
CA GLN A 245 12.66 19.73 17.88
C GLN A 245 12.37 19.88 19.39
N HIS A 246 12.14 18.77 20.11
CA HIS A 246 11.81 18.81 21.53
C HIS A 246 13.06 19.03 22.37
N VAL A 247 14.17 18.41 21.97
CA VAL A 247 15.48 18.62 22.60
C VAL A 247 15.94 20.06 22.39
N ALA A 248 15.84 20.57 21.16
CA ALA A 248 16.24 21.93 20.84
C ALA A 248 15.43 22.96 21.63
N ARG A 249 14.10 22.79 21.71
CA ARG A 249 13.24 23.62 22.57
C ARG A 249 13.61 23.54 24.05
N ALA A 250 13.98 22.36 24.56
CA ALA A 250 14.40 22.23 25.96
C ALA A 250 15.70 22.99 26.25
N ILE A 251 16.65 22.99 25.30
CA ILE A 251 17.88 23.78 25.39
C ILE A 251 17.53 25.28 25.40
N ASP A 252 16.65 25.72 24.51
CA ASP A 252 16.25 27.13 24.42
C ASP A 252 15.56 27.60 25.71
N VAL A 253 14.67 26.79 26.29
CA VAL A 253 14.03 27.11 27.58
C VAL A 253 15.05 27.18 28.71
N ALA A 254 16.03 26.26 28.76
CA ALA A 254 17.09 26.28 29.77
C ALA A 254 18.04 27.47 29.61
N ALA A 255 18.18 28.01 28.40
CA ALA A 255 18.99 29.18 28.11
C ALA A 255 18.31 30.51 28.48
N VAL A 256 16.98 30.53 28.70
CA VAL A 256 16.30 31.71 29.25
C VAL A 256 16.79 31.89 30.69
N PRO A 257 17.48 33.02 31.03
CA PRO A 257 17.94 33.23 32.39
C PRO A 257 16.73 33.20 33.31
N ALA A 258 16.76 32.31 34.32
CA ALA A 258 15.78 32.33 35.39
C ALA A 258 15.75 33.77 35.93
N VAL A 259 14.61 34.46 35.77
CA VAL A 259 14.36 35.68 36.51
C VAL A 259 14.65 35.31 37.96
N PRO A 260 15.63 35.96 38.64
CA PRO A 260 15.87 35.64 40.03
C PRO A 260 14.53 35.79 40.72
N ALA A 261 14.10 34.72 41.42
CA ALA A 261 12.93 34.82 42.29
C ALA A 261 13.07 36.14 43.07
N PRO A 262 12.02 37.00 43.12
CA PRO A 262 12.13 38.25 43.85
C PRO A 262 12.70 37.90 45.22
N ALA A 263 13.84 38.52 45.56
CA ALA A 263 14.57 38.25 46.77
C ALA A 263 13.56 38.14 47.92
N ALA A 264 13.61 37.02 48.66
CA ALA A 264 12.86 36.90 49.89
C ALA A 264 13.08 38.19 50.70
N PRO A 265 12.01 38.85 51.19
CA PRO A 265 12.18 40.08 51.93
C PRO A 265 13.14 39.83 53.09
N ALA A 266 14.15 40.70 53.19
CA ALA A 266 15.13 40.69 54.28
C ALA A 266 14.41 40.59 55.65
N PRO A 267 14.99 39.88 56.63
CA PRO A 267 14.38 39.76 57.95
C PRO A 267 14.27 41.15 58.59
N ALA A 268 13.05 41.55 58.93
CA ALA A 268 12.83 42.74 59.74
C ALA A 268 13.49 42.55 61.12
N ALA A 269 14.39 43.47 61.48
CA ALA A 269 14.97 43.63 62.80
C ALA A 269 13.92 44.19 63.82
N PRO A 270 14.18 44.12 65.13
CA PRO A 270 13.19 43.79 66.16
C PRO A 270 12.37 44.99 66.65
N VAL A 271 11.11 44.72 67.02
CA VAL A 271 10.28 45.63 67.84
C VAL A 271 10.27 45.09 69.28
N PRO A 272 10.51 45.91 70.33
CA PRO A 272 10.67 45.44 71.70
C PRO A 272 9.35 44.94 72.34
N ALA A 273 9.49 43.91 73.18
CA ALA A 273 8.52 43.47 74.19
C ALA A 273 8.25 44.60 75.21
N ALA A 274 7.12 44.72 75.93
CA ALA A 274 6.37 43.74 76.74
C ALA A 274 5.04 44.40 77.22
N PRO A 275 4.19 43.81 78.09
CA PRO A 275 4.27 42.50 78.75
C PRO A 275 2.99 41.62 78.77
N ALA A 276 3.25 40.38 79.23
CA ALA A 276 2.45 39.18 79.50
C ALA A 276 1.14 39.40 80.31
N ALA A 277 0.02 38.72 79.96
CA ALA A 277 -0.43 37.35 80.36
C ALA A 277 -0.83 37.23 81.85
N PRO A 278 -1.76 36.33 82.29
CA PRO A 278 -1.79 34.86 82.07
C PRO A 278 -3.22 34.31 81.82
N ALA A 279 -3.56 33.02 81.79
CA ALA A 279 -2.97 31.74 81.38
C ALA A 279 -4.05 30.65 81.64
N ALA A 280 -3.73 29.42 81.22
CA ALA A 280 -4.28 28.10 81.62
C ALA A 280 -5.36 27.48 80.72
N ALA A 281 -5.30 26.20 80.31
CA ALA A 281 -4.29 25.13 80.32
C ALA A 281 -4.83 24.00 79.37
N ALA A 282 -4.05 23.49 78.40
CA ALA A 282 -3.35 22.18 78.38
C ALA A 282 -4.26 20.95 78.69
N THR A 283 -4.33 19.87 77.90
CA THR A 283 -3.28 18.89 77.50
C THR A 283 -3.86 17.94 76.42
N ALA A 284 -3.21 17.68 75.28
CA ALA A 284 -2.30 16.57 74.95
C ALA A 284 -2.90 15.14 75.06
N VAL A 285 -2.82 14.33 73.97
CA VAL A 285 -2.30 12.93 73.92
C VAL A 285 -2.38 12.30 72.50
N LYS A 286 -1.19 11.91 72.01
CA LYS A 286 -0.73 10.77 71.17
C LYS A 286 -1.65 9.96 70.22
N GLN A 287 -1.11 9.73 69.01
CA GLN A 287 -1.26 8.57 68.06
C GLN A 287 -1.60 7.21 68.73
N PRO A 288 -2.18 6.16 68.08
CA PRO A 288 -1.63 5.55 66.83
C PRO A 288 -2.54 4.59 65.96
N VAL A 289 -1.92 4.00 64.91
CA VAL A 289 -2.16 2.74 64.13
C VAL A 289 -3.55 2.20 63.70
N ARG A 290 -3.57 1.74 62.43
CA ARG A 290 -4.01 0.44 61.88
C ARG A 290 -5.44 0.25 61.33
N ALA A 291 -5.44 0.02 60.01
CA ALA A 291 -6.21 -0.92 59.18
C ALA A 291 -7.38 -1.71 59.81
N ALA A 292 -8.53 -1.67 59.12
CA ALA A 292 -9.42 -2.82 58.90
C ALA A 292 -10.40 -2.55 57.73
N SER A 293 -10.17 -3.18 56.57
CA SER A 293 -11.27 -3.78 55.78
C SER A 293 -11.70 -5.09 56.50
N PRO A 294 -12.84 -5.79 56.23
CA PRO A 294 -13.60 -5.83 54.97
C PRO A 294 -15.14 -6.10 55.04
N ARG A 295 -15.75 -6.20 53.85
CA ARG A 295 -16.72 -7.23 53.41
C ARG A 295 -18.24 -6.95 53.42
N ALA A 296 -18.84 -7.46 52.33
CA ALA A 296 -20.22 -7.93 52.10
C ALA A 296 -21.20 -6.87 51.56
N ALA A 297 -22.04 -7.12 50.55
CA ALA A 297 -22.26 -8.27 49.67
C ALA A 297 -23.23 -7.85 48.54
N SER A 298 -23.02 -8.37 47.32
CA SER A 298 -24.01 -8.52 46.24
C SER A 298 -25.10 -9.54 46.67
N PRO A 299 -26.21 -9.85 45.93
CA PRO A 299 -26.40 -9.87 44.46
C PRO A 299 -27.85 -9.43 44.05
N ARG A 300 -28.47 -9.65 42.87
CA ARG A 300 -28.21 -10.42 41.65
C ARG A 300 -29.10 -9.86 40.51
N ALA A 301 -28.65 -10.15 39.30
CA ALA A 301 -29.20 -9.89 37.96
C ALA A 301 -30.65 -10.31 37.65
N ALA A 302 -31.19 -9.71 36.57
CA ALA A 302 -31.82 -10.44 35.45
C ALA A 302 -31.97 -9.56 34.18
N THR A 303 -31.31 -9.94 33.09
CA THR A 303 -31.71 -9.75 31.66
C THR A 303 -32.68 -10.89 31.26
N PRO A 304 -33.32 -10.96 30.07
CA PRO A 304 -33.13 -10.23 28.79
C PRO A 304 -34.44 -9.75 28.11
N THR A 305 -34.37 -9.10 26.93
CA THR A 305 -34.94 -9.51 25.59
C THR A 305 -34.94 -8.30 24.62
N ARG A 306 -34.55 -8.49 23.34
CA ARG A 306 -34.71 -7.58 22.16
C ARG A 306 -35.98 -7.99 21.37
N PRO A 307 -36.43 -7.37 20.25
CA PRO A 307 -35.94 -6.19 19.48
C PRO A 307 -37.04 -5.15 19.14
N ALA A 308 -36.68 -3.98 18.58
CA ALA A 308 -37.62 -3.17 17.79
C ALA A 308 -36.91 -2.37 16.69
N THR A 309 -37.44 -2.55 15.49
CA THR A 309 -37.26 -1.85 14.22
C THR A 309 -37.69 -0.38 14.29
N ARG A 310 -36.97 0.52 13.62
CA ARG A 310 -37.57 1.72 13.02
C ARG A 310 -36.82 2.15 11.77
N VAL A 311 -37.51 2.00 10.65
CA VAL A 311 -37.30 2.66 9.35
C VAL A 311 -38.13 3.96 9.35
N LEU A 312 -37.57 5.04 8.81
CA LEU A 312 -38.22 6.25 8.27
C LEU A 312 -37.18 6.86 7.29
N ALA A 313 -37.31 6.65 5.98
CA ALA A 313 -37.91 7.56 4.98
C ALA A 313 -37.19 8.93 4.93
N ALA A 314 -36.30 9.17 3.96
CA ALA A 314 -36.55 9.59 2.57
C ALA A 314 -36.89 11.08 2.40
N THR A 315 -35.92 11.86 1.91
CA THR A 315 -36.14 12.94 0.93
C THR A 315 -34.97 12.92 -0.05
N GLY A 316 -35.25 12.50 -1.28
CA GLY A 316 -34.37 12.75 -2.40
C GLY A 316 -34.55 14.18 -2.90
N THR A 317 -33.46 14.77 -3.38
CA THR A 317 -33.51 15.74 -4.47
C THR A 317 -32.34 15.47 -5.41
N SER A 318 -32.73 15.01 -6.58
CA SER A 318 -32.04 15.05 -7.86
C SER A 318 -31.24 16.33 -8.10
N LEU A 319 -30.02 16.19 -8.62
CA LEU A 319 -29.48 17.09 -9.65
C LEU A 319 -28.63 16.27 -10.63
N GLU A 320 -29.29 15.69 -11.63
CA GLU A 320 -28.70 15.53 -12.95
C GLU A 320 -28.70 16.91 -13.64
N GLY A 321 -27.61 17.26 -14.35
CA GLY A 321 -27.67 18.36 -15.33
C GLY A 321 -26.41 19.20 -15.54
N ALA A 322 -25.53 18.70 -16.40
CA ALA A 322 -24.85 19.43 -17.49
C ALA A 322 -23.95 20.67 -17.19
N ALA A 323 -22.64 20.44 -17.40
CA ALA A 323 -21.78 21.07 -18.42
C ALA A 323 -21.61 22.62 -18.52
N VAL A 324 -20.35 23.07 -18.49
CA VAL A 324 -19.58 23.75 -19.58
C VAL A 324 -18.48 24.69 -19.04
N ALA A 325 -17.23 24.46 -19.50
CA ALA A 325 -16.06 25.36 -19.69
C ALA A 325 -15.46 26.13 -18.47
N ALA A 326 -14.18 26.48 -18.35
CA ALA A 326 -12.97 26.59 -19.20
C ALA A 326 -11.74 26.43 -18.25
N GLY A 327 -10.49 26.07 -18.60
CA GLY A 327 -9.67 26.37 -19.75
C GLY A 327 -8.62 27.46 -19.42
N ALA A 328 -7.37 27.08 -19.09
CA ALA A 328 -6.11 27.85 -19.27
C ALA A 328 -4.92 27.08 -18.62
N LEU A 329 -3.98 26.48 -19.37
CA LEU A 329 -2.75 27.05 -19.96
C LEU A 329 -1.72 27.56 -18.93
N VAL A 330 -0.60 26.84 -18.77
CA VAL A 330 0.77 27.37 -18.97
C VAL A 330 1.69 26.25 -19.48
N ALA A 331 2.06 26.33 -20.75
CA ALA A 331 3.26 25.71 -21.30
C ALA A 331 4.36 26.79 -21.36
N GLY A 332 5.56 26.48 -20.87
CA GLY A 332 6.72 27.36 -20.92
C GLY A 332 7.95 26.60 -21.38
N ALA A 333 8.22 26.67 -22.69
CA ALA A 333 9.47 26.27 -23.29
C ALA A 333 10.57 27.32 -23.01
N GLY A 334 11.79 26.86 -22.72
CA GLY A 334 12.97 27.70 -22.60
C GLY A 334 14.19 26.96 -23.15
N LEU A 335 14.35 27.02 -24.48
CA LEU A 335 15.48 26.49 -25.21
C LEU A 335 16.46 27.65 -25.44
N VAL A 336 17.68 27.58 -24.89
CA VAL A 336 18.79 28.46 -25.28
C VAL A 336 19.96 27.60 -25.75
N VAL A 337 20.19 27.69 -27.05
CA VAL A 337 21.38 27.23 -27.76
C VAL A 337 22.51 28.24 -27.55
N LEU A 338 23.69 27.77 -27.20
CA LEU A 338 24.93 28.46 -27.53
C LEU A 338 25.95 27.45 -28.07
N ALA A 339 26.31 27.65 -29.33
CA ALA A 339 27.26 26.85 -30.07
C ALA A 339 28.56 27.63 -30.32
N ARG A 340 29.67 26.89 -30.33
CA ARG A 340 30.98 27.16 -30.97
C ARG A 340 31.88 28.20 -30.27
N ARG A 341 33.21 28.02 -30.17
CA ARG A 341 34.16 27.56 -31.20
C ARG A 341 35.51 27.11 -30.60
N ARG A 342 36.21 26.23 -31.33
CA ARG A 342 37.53 25.60 -31.11
C ARG A 342 38.75 26.55 -31.20
N GLY A 343 39.86 26.11 -30.59
CA GLY A 343 41.27 26.33 -31.01
C GLY A 343 42.27 26.13 -29.85
N GLN A 344 42.91 24.95 -29.69
CA GLN A 344 44.27 24.58 -30.17
C GLN A 344 45.42 25.37 -29.50
N ALA A 345 46.28 24.70 -28.72
CA ALA A 345 47.75 24.71 -28.85
C ALA A 345 48.47 23.97 -27.69
N PHE A 346 49.39 23.08 -28.09
CA PHE A 346 50.48 22.36 -27.39
C PHE A 346 50.15 21.28 -26.35
#